data_AF-A0A847UCK6-F1
#
_entry.id   AF-A0A847UCK6-F1
#
_cell.length_a   1.000
_cell.length_b   1.000
_cell.length_c   1.000
_cell.angle_alpha   90.00
_cell.angle_beta   90.00
_cell.angle_gamma   90.00
#
_symmetry.space_group_name_H-M   'P 1'
#
loop_
_entity.id
_entity.type
_entity.pdbx_description
1 polymer ?
#
loop_
_entity_poly.entity_id
_entity_poly.type
_entity_poly.pdbx_seq_one_letter_code
_entity_poly.pdbx_strand_id
1 'polypeptide(L)'
;MAAVSKSETNVLDPHIPSGEQLIEAYSGEQKTVAVTDRRIIDLWHYEDDRSQETELRSTLLTNDYIVGTEYEREQESNTPDLERLIGFLLGVCGVGGILYGLNGSGGAVFGGFVLLALSALIIYLTDTTESGEVEITLYRAGEVPNRTWTFPKGETGVPRAISEQVAKLNRP
;
A
#
# COMPACT_ATOMS: atom_id res chain seq x y z
N MET A 1 5.57 -20.38 2.37
CA MET A 1 4.19 -20.72 2.74
C MET A 1 3.90 -20.00 4.05
N ALA A 2 3.29 -18.82 3.98
CA ALA A 2 2.86 -18.10 5.17
C ALA A 2 1.51 -18.71 5.57
N ALA A 3 1.43 -19.21 6.79
CA ALA A 3 0.20 -19.76 7.34
C ALA A 3 -0.73 -18.60 7.69
N VAL A 4 -1.82 -18.47 6.94
CA VAL A 4 -2.92 -17.54 7.21
C VAL A 4 -3.44 -17.82 8.62
N SER A 5 -3.49 -16.79 9.47
CA SER A 5 -4.00 -16.93 10.83
C SER A 5 -5.50 -17.19 10.77
N LYS A 6 -5.97 -18.24 11.46
CA LYS A 6 -7.39 -18.66 11.49
C LYS A 6 -8.37 -17.57 11.98
N SER A 7 -7.90 -16.45 12.50
CA SER A 7 -8.76 -15.36 12.99
C SER A 7 -9.17 -14.37 11.91
N GLU A 8 -8.39 -14.18 10.85
CA GLU A 8 -8.71 -13.25 9.75
C GLU A 8 -9.67 -13.85 8.71
N THR A 9 -9.79 -15.18 8.69
CA THR A 9 -10.67 -15.93 7.78
C THR A 9 -12.16 -15.83 8.14
N ASN A 10 -12.47 -15.51 9.40
CA ASN A 10 -13.83 -15.66 9.95
C ASN A 10 -14.82 -14.60 9.43
N VAL A 11 -14.34 -13.46 8.93
CA VAL A 11 -15.19 -12.42 8.31
C VAL A 11 -15.53 -12.76 6.85
N LEU A 12 -14.70 -13.59 6.19
CA LEU A 12 -14.80 -13.91 4.77
C LEU A 12 -15.49 -15.25 4.49
N ASP A 13 -15.41 -16.19 5.43
CA ASP A 13 -16.02 -17.53 5.30
C ASP A 13 -17.50 -17.52 4.88
N PRO A 14 -18.37 -16.59 5.33
CA PRO A 14 -19.77 -16.54 4.88
C PRO A 14 -19.95 -16.12 3.41
N HIS A 15 -18.92 -15.49 2.83
CA HIS A 15 -18.99 -14.83 1.53
C HIS A 15 -18.22 -15.55 0.43
N ILE A 16 -17.44 -16.58 0.77
CA ILE A 16 -16.78 -17.45 -0.19
C ILE A 16 -17.79 -18.50 -0.68
N PRO A 17 -18.09 -18.58 -2.00
CA PRO A 17 -18.99 -19.58 -2.54
C PRO A 17 -18.56 -21.00 -2.21
N SER A 18 -19.54 -21.89 -1.98
CA SER A 18 -19.27 -23.29 -1.67
C SER A 18 -18.52 -23.98 -2.83
N GLY A 19 -17.35 -24.55 -2.53
CA GLY A 19 -16.49 -25.21 -3.50
C GLY A 19 -15.33 -24.37 -4.07
N GLU A 20 -15.19 -23.12 -3.63
CA GLU A 20 -14.00 -22.28 -3.89
C GLU A 20 -13.04 -22.34 -2.70
N GLN A 21 -11.74 -22.23 -2.97
CA GLN A 21 -10.70 -22.23 -1.94
C GLN A 21 -10.11 -20.84 -1.80
N LEU A 22 -10.05 -20.32 -0.57
CA LEU A 22 -9.32 -19.09 -0.25
C LEU A 22 -7.82 -19.35 -0.41
N ILE A 23 -7.16 -18.46 -1.16
CA ILE A 23 -5.71 -18.52 -1.42
C ILE A 23 -4.99 -17.50 -0.55
N GLU A 24 -5.48 -16.26 -0.56
CA GLU A 24 -4.91 -15.16 0.22
C GLU A 24 -5.99 -14.12 0.52
N ALA A 25 -5.85 -13.40 1.63
CA ALA A 25 -6.73 -12.30 1.97
C ALA A 25 -5.96 -11.16 2.63
N TYR A 26 -6.39 -9.94 2.32
CA TYR A 26 -5.98 -8.72 2.99
C TYR A 26 -7.20 -8.12 3.67
N SER A 27 -7.10 -7.83 4.97
CA SER A 27 -8.14 -7.15 5.75
C SER A 27 -7.59 -5.85 6.30
N GLY A 28 -8.00 -4.72 5.71
CA GLY A 28 -7.78 -3.39 6.25
C GLY A 28 -8.98 -2.90 7.06
N GLU A 29 -8.90 -1.67 7.59
CA GLU A 29 -9.96 -1.08 8.44
C GLU A 29 -11.29 -0.91 7.70
N GLN A 30 -11.26 -0.50 6.43
CA GLN A 30 -12.46 -0.18 5.64
C GLN A 30 -12.67 -1.13 4.45
N LYS A 31 -11.69 -1.99 4.17
CA LYS A 31 -11.65 -2.79 2.95
C LYS A 31 -11.03 -4.15 3.23
N THR A 32 -11.73 -5.19 2.82
CA THR A 32 -11.19 -6.56 2.78
C THR A 32 -11.15 -7.03 1.33
N VAL A 33 -10.02 -7.56 0.89
CA VAL A 33 -9.85 -8.16 -0.44
C VAL A 33 -9.42 -9.61 -0.25
N ALA A 34 -10.20 -10.53 -0.80
CA ALA A 34 -9.93 -11.96 -0.74
C ALA A 34 -9.74 -12.52 -2.15
N VAL A 35 -8.70 -13.34 -2.31
CA VAL A 35 -8.37 -14.02 -3.56
C VAL A 35 -8.66 -15.50 -3.38
N THR A 36 -9.50 -16.04 -4.25
CA THR A 36 -9.82 -17.47 -4.29
C THR A 36 -9.21 -18.13 -5.54
N ASP A 37 -9.42 -19.43 -5.70
CA ASP A 37 -9.05 -20.18 -6.90
C ASP A 37 -9.80 -19.75 -8.17
N ARG A 38 -10.92 -19.03 -8.04
CA ARG A 38 -11.78 -18.64 -9.18
C ARG A 38 -12.16 -17.18 -9.26
N ARG A 39 -12.06 -16.40 -8.19
CA ARG A 39 -12.52 -15.01 -8.14
C ARG A 39 -11.77 -14.16 -7.11
N ILE A 40 -11.85 -12.85 -7.28
CA ILE A 40 -11.49 -11.85 -6.28
C ILE A 40 -12.78 -11.34 -5.64
N ILE A 41 -12.83 -11.28 -4.32
CA ILE A 41 -13.95 -10.74 -3.54
C ILE A 41 -13.46 -9.49 -2.84
N ASP A 42 -14.18 -8.39 -3.05
CA ASP A 42 -13.94 -7.11 -2.39
C ASP A 42 -15.11 -6.77 -1.49
N LEU A 43 -14.81 -6.54 -0.22
CA LEU A 43 -15.75 -6.09 0.78
C LEU A 43 -15.34 -4.69 1.22
N TRP A 44 -16.23 -3.73 1.06
CA TRP A 44 -16.05 -2.37 1.58
C TRP A 44 -17.01 -2.16 2.74
N HIS A 45 -16.48 -1.68 3.86
CA HIS A 45 -17.25 -1.34 5.03
C HIS A 45 -17.25 0.19 5.17
N TYR A 46 -18.40 0.80 4.92
CA TYR A 46 -18.63 2.21 5.18
C TYR A 46 -19.47 2.32 6.46
N GLU A 47 -18.85 2.79 7.53
CA GLU A 47 -19.52 3.12 8.78
C GLU A 47 -19.71 4.63 8.84
N ASP A 48 -20.95 5.09 8.65
CA ASP A 48 -21.37 6.47 8.90
C ASP A 48 -22.24 6.48 10.17
N ASP A 49 -22.30 7.62 10.88
CA ASP A 49 -22.95 7.80 12.19
C ASP A 49 -24.44 7.37 12.23
N ARG A 50 -25.04 7.07 11.07
CA ARG A 50 -26.46 6.69 10.90
C ARG A 50 -26.69 5.39 10.13
N SER A 51 -25.67 4.79 9.52
CA SER A 51 -25.84 3.58 8.71
C SER A 51 -24.52 2.81 8.55
N GLN A 52 -24.58 1.50 8.74
CA GLN A 52 -23.53 0.58 8.32
C GLN A 52 -23.88 0.05 6.93
N GLU A 53 -23.15 0.47 5.92
CA GLU A 53 -23.29 -0.06 4.56
C GLU A 53 -22.11 -0.98 4.25
N THR A 54 -22.41 -2.22 3.88
CA THR A 54 -21.41 -3.20 3.44
C THR A 54 -21.63 -3.45 1.95
N GLU A 55 -20.66 -3.05 1.13
CA GLU A 55 -20.68 -3.31 -0.31
C GLU A 55 -19.81 -4.53 -0.62
N LEU A 56 -20.40 -5.56 -1.22
CA LEU A 56 -19.70 -6.75 -1.68
C LEU A 56 -19.65 -6.77 -3.21
N ARG A 57 -18.44 -6.83 -3.76
CA ARG A 57 -18.20 -6.99 -5.20
C ARG A 57 -17.39 -8.25 -5.44
N SER A 58 -17.77 -9.04 -6.45
CA SER A 58 -17.02 -10.22 -6.85
C SER A 58 -16.60 -10.14 -8.32
N THR A 59 -15.34 -10.47 -8.60
CA THR A 59 -14.75 -10.46 -9.95
C THR A 59 -14.25 -11.86 -10.28
N LEU A 60 -14.92 -12.55 -11.21
CA LEU A 60 -14.51 -13.88 -11.68
C LEU A 60 -13.19 -13.81 -12.43
N LEU A 61 -12.24 -14.66 -12.03
CA LEU A 61 -10.93 -14.83 -12.65
C LEU A 61 -10.91 -15.87 -13.78
N THR A 62 -11.93 -16.74 -13.85
CA THR A 62 -12.03 -17.83 -14.83
C THR A 62 -12.74 -17.44 -16.12
N ASN A 63 -13.14 -16.18 -16.28
CA ASN A 63 -13.90 -15.74 -17.45
C ASN A 63 -12.92 -15.34 -18.57
N ASP A 64 -13.27 -15.64 -19.83
CA ASP A 64 -12.44 -15.45 -21.03
C ASP A 64 -12.06 -13.99 -21.32
N TYR A 65 -12.60 -13.06 -20.52
CA TYR A 65 -12.28 -11.64 -20.61
C TYR A 65 -11.02 -11.25 -19.85
N ILE A 66 -10.29 -12.12 -19.16
CA ILE A 66 -9.07 -11.67 -18.45
C ILE A 66 -7.84 -11.80 -19.35
N VAL A 67 -7.22 -10.66 -19.66
CA VAL A 67 -6.08 -10.58 -20.59
C VAL A 67 -4.75 -10.65 -19.86
N GLY A 68 -4.71 -10.16 -18.61
CA GLY A 68 -3.48 -10.15 -17.82
C GLY A 68 -3.59 -9.33 -16.54
N THR A 69 -2.46 -9.21 -15.86
CA THR A 69 -2.29 -8.40 -14.66
C THR A 69 -1.02 -7.58 -14.77
N GLU A 70 -1.07 -6.34 -14.36
CA GLU A 70 0.13 -5.53 -14.12
C GLU A 70 0.26 -5.25 -12.64
N TYR A 71 1.47 -5.48 -12.15
CA TYR A 71 1.87 -5.20 -10.78
C TYR A 71 2.72 -3.94 -10.83
N GLU A 72 2.13 -2.83 -10.43
CA GLU A 72 2.83 -1.56 -10.32
C GLU A 72 3.16 -1.34 -8.85
N ARG A 73 4.44 -1.49 -8.52
CA ARG A 73 4.98 -0.98 -7.27
C ARG A 73 5.51 0.40 -7.61
N GLU A 74 4.94 1.44 -7.01
CA GLU A 74 5.55 2.78 -7.08
C GLU A 74 7.04 2.61 -6.77
N GLN A 75 7.87 2.91 -7.76
CA GLN A 75 9.32 2.76 -7.64
C GLN A 75 9.76 3.64 -6.48
N GLU A 76 10.26 2.99 -5.42
CA GLU A 76 11.08 3.61 -4.39
C GLU A 76 11.99 4.65 -5.06
N SER A 77 11.94 5.90 -4.58
CA SER A 77 13.17 6.71 -4.61
C SER A 77 14.26 5.79 -4.08
N ASN A 78 15.29 5.51 -4.86
CA ASN A 78 16.29 4.47 -4.55
C ASN A 78 17.13 4.77 -3.29
N THR A 79 16.80 5.82 -2.52
CA THR A 79 17.65 6.38 -1.48
C THR A 79 16.94 7.00 -0.25
N PRO A 80 15.83 6.44 0.30
CA PRO A 80 15.20 6.99 1.51
C PRO A 80 16.17 6.99 2.70
N ASP A 81 17.03 5.97 2.79
CA ASP A 81 18.05 5.88 3.85
C ASP A 81 19.11 6.99 3.74
N LEU A 82 19.51 7.36 2.52
CA LEU A 82 20.47 8.44 2.30
C LEU A 82 19.83 9.81 2.59
N GLU A 83 18.57 10.00 2.19
CA GLU A 83 17.81 11.22 2.47
C GLU A 83 17.57 11.41 3.97
N ARG A 84 17.22 10.34 4.69
CA ARG A 84 17.14 10.35 6.17
C ARG A 84 18.47 10.67 6.82
N LEU A 85 19.58 10.12 6.32
CA LEU A 85 20.92 10.42 6.82
C LEU A 85 21.28 11.90 6.59
N ILE A 86 20.99 12.44 5.40
CA ILE A 86 21.21 13.86 5.08
C ILE A 86 20.33 14.76 5.98
N GLY A 87 19.05 14.42 6.12
CA GLY A 87 18.11 15.12 7.00
C GLY A 87 18.59 15.13 8.45
N PHE A 88 19.08 14.00 8.96
CA PHE A 88 19.66 13.90 10.29
C PHE A 88 20.91 14.78 10.46
N LEU A 89 21.86 14.72 9.53
CA LEU A 89 23.08 15.53 9.57
C LEU A 89 22.78 17.04 9.52
N LEU A 90 21.83 17.45 8.68
CA LEU A 90 21.36 18.84 8.64
C LEU A 90 20.74 19.27 9.97
N GLY A 91 19.97 18.38 10.61
CA GLY A 91 19.38 18.63 11.92
C GLY A 91 20.46 18.87 12.99
N VAL A 92 21.48 18.01 13.04
CA VAL A 92 22.61 18.15 13.98
C VAL A 92 23.39 19.45 13.74
N CYS A 93 23.68 19.77 12.49
CA CYS A 93 24.32 21.04 12.12
C CYS A 93 23.45 22.26 12.48
N GLY A 94 22.13 22.15 12.31
CA GLY A 94 21.18 23.19 12.68
C GLY A 94 21.17 23.49 14.18
N VAL A 95 21.08 22.45 15.02
CA VAL A 95 21.19 22.59 16.48
C VAL A 95 22.54 23.18 16.88
N GLY A 96 23.64 22.70 16.29
CA GLY A 96 24.98 23.22 16.54
C GLY A 96 25.11 24.70 16.19
N GLY A 97 24.55 25.13 15.05
CA GLY A 97 24.52 26.53 14.62
C GLY A 97 23.76 27.43 15.59
N ILE A 98 22.61 26.97 16.11
CA ILE A 98 21.84 27.69 17.14
C ILE A 98 22.66 27.84 18.42
N LEU A 99 23.19 26.73 18.96
CA LEU A 99 23.96 26.74 20.21
C LEU A 99 25.22 27.61 20.10
N TYR A 100 25.91 27.57 18.96
CA TYR A 100 27.06 28.43 18.69
C TYR A 100 26.64 29.90 18.56
N GLY A 101 25.54 30.18 17.87
CA GLY A 101 25.04 31.54 17.65
C GLY A 101 24.59 32.25 18.92
N LEU A 102 24.10 31.50 19.92
CA LEU A 102 23.76 32.03 21.26
C LEU A 102 24.98 32.66 21.98
N ASN A 103 26.21 32.32 21.60
CA ASN A 103 27.44 32.90 22.16
C ASN A 103 27.91 34.19 21.46
N GLY A 104 27.08 34.81 20.62
CA GLY A 104 27.33 36.17 20.10
C GLY A 104 27.31 36.32 18.58
N SER A 105 26.93 35.28 17.83
CA SER A 105 26.78 35.35 16.37
C SER A 105 25.30 35.18 15.99
N GLY A 106 24.56 36.29 15.92
CA GLY A 106 23.14 36.27 15.54
C GLY A 106 22.87 35.66 14.17
N GLY A 107 23.83 35.78 13.23
CA GLY A 107 23.75 35.13 11.91
C GLY A 107 23.79 33.60 11.98
N ALA A 108 24.54 33.02 12.93
CA ALA A 108 24.59 31.58 13.12
C ALA A 108 23.29 31.01 13.70
N VAL A 109 22.56 31.79 14.53
CA VAL A 109 21.25 31.40 15.05
C VAL A 109 20.24 31.28 13.91
N PHE A 110 20.16 32.29 13.03
CA PHE A 110 19.25 32.25 11.89
C PHE A 110 19.57 31.10 10.94
N GLY A 111 20.85 30.90 10.61
CA GLY A 111 21.27 29.77 9.77
C GLY A 111 20.93 28.40 10.38
N GLY A 112 21.06 28.27 11.71
CA GLY A 112 20.70 27.05 12.42
C GLY A 112 19.20 26.71 12.35
N PHE A 113 18.32 27.71 12.48
CA PHE A 113 16.88 27.51 12.29
C PHE A 113 16.51 27.11 10.86
N VAL A 114 17.16 27.71 9.85
CA VAL A 114 16.96 27.34 8.44
C VAL A 114 17.35 25.88 8.21
N LEU A 115 18.49 25.44 8.74
CA LEU A 115 18.92 24.04 8.63
C LEU A 115 17.98 23.06 9.33
N LEU A 116 17.44 23.43 10.49
CA LEU A 116 16.40 22.63 11.16
C LEU A 116 15.12 22.53 10.35
N ALA A 117 14.67 23.63 9.75
CA ALA A 117 13.48 23.61 8.90
C ALA A 117 13.67 22.72 7.66
N LEU A 118 14.85 22.78 7.02
CA LEU A 118 15.19 21.91 5.90
C LEU A 118 15.31 20.43 6.31
N SER A 119 15.91 20.15 7.48
CA SER A 119 15.96 18.80 8.05
C SER A 119 14.56 18.21 8.25
N ALA A 120 13.66 18.98 8.88
CA ALA A 120 12.28 18.57 9.10
C ALA A 120 11.53 18.35 7.78
N LEU A 121 11.75 19.22 6.77
CA LEU A 121 11.15 19.07 5.45
C LEU A 121 11.62 17.80 4.74
N ILE A 122 12.93 17.50 4.77
CA ILE A 122 13.49 16.29 4.15
C ILE A 122 12.92 15.03 4.82
N ILE A 123 12.92 14.98 6.15
CA ILE A 123 12.35 13.83 6.89
C ILE A 123 10.87 13.65 6.56
N TYR A 124 10.10 14.74 6.53
CA TYR A 124 8.69 14.71 6.16
C TYR A 124 8.47 14.15 4.74
N LEU A 125 9.23 14.65 3.76
CA LEU A 125 9.10 14.19 2.38
C LEU A 125 9.51 12.71 2.22
N THR A 126 10.59 12.29 2.88
CA THR A 126 11.02 10.88 2.84
C THR A 126 9.98 9.95 3.45
N ASP A 127 9.35 10.35 4.57
CA ASP A 127 8.26 9.55 5.18
C ASP A 127 7.02 9.49 4.29
N THR A 128 6.66 10.59 3.60
CA THR A 128 5.54 10.56 2.62
C THR A 128 5.85 9.74 1.38
N THR A 129 7.12 9.66 0.97
CA THR A 129 7.55 8.83 -0.17
C THR A 129 7.64 7.35 0.23
N GLU A 130 7.85 7.07 1.52
CA GLU A 130 7.77 5.71 2.06
C GLU A 130 6.35 5.16 2.13
N SER A 131 5.29 5.94 1.90
CA SER A 131 3.92 5.41 1.83
C SER A 131 3.54 4.85 0.45
N GLY A 132 4.51 4.39 -0.33
CA GLY A 132 4.28 3.87 -1.67
C GLY A 132 3.17 2.82 -1.69
N GLU A 133 2.15 3.09 -2.48
CA GLU A 133 1.02 2.20 -2.62
C GLU A 133 1.40 1.02 -3.53
N VAL A 134 0.94 -0.17 -3.18
CA VAL A 134 1.09 -1.34 -4.04
C VAL A 134 -0.18 -1.45 -4.89
N GLU A 135 -0.03 -1.28 -6.19
CA GLU A 135 -1.15 -1.34 -7.12
C GLU A 135 -1.10 -2.64 -7.94
N ILE A 136 -2.26 -3.26 -8.12
CA ILE A 136 -2.44 -4.31 -9.10
C ILE A 136 -3.65 -4.02 -9.97
N THR A 137 -3.41 -4.03 -11.28
CA THR A 137 -4.44 -3.80 -12.30
C THR A 137 -4.71 -5.09 -13.05
N LEU A 138 -5.97 -5.54 -12.99
CA LEU A 138 -6.49 -6.65 -13.79
C LEU A 138 -7.06 -6.10 -15.10
N TYR A 139 -6.42 -6.51 -16.19
CA TYR A 139 -6.82 -6.14 -17.54
C TYR A 139 -7.94 -7.05 -18.04
N ARG A 140 -9.03 -6.43 -18.50
CA ARG A 140 -10.19 -7.13 -19.03
C ARG A 140 -10.39 -6.80 -20.51
N ALA A 141 -10.71 -7.82 -21.31
CA ALA A 141 -10.95 -7.74 -22.74
C ALA A 141 -12.33 -7.16 -23.04
N GLY A 142 -12.45 -6.49 -24.18
CA GLY A 142 -13.71 -5.89 -24.63
C GLY A 142 -14.03 -4.56 -23.95
N GLU A 143 -15.32 -4.25 -23.81
CA GLU A 143 -15.81 -3.00 -23.20
C GLU A 143 -15.92 -3.08 -21.66
N VAL A 144 -15.37 -4.13 -21.04
CA VAL A 144 -15.38 -4.28 -19.59
C VAL A 144 -14.25 -3.43 -19.00
N PRO A 145 -14.53 -2.47 -18.09
CA PRO A 145 -13.50 -1.58 -17.56
C PRO A 145 -12.42 -2.37 -16.83
N ASN A 146 -11.17 -1.92 -16.83
CA ASN A 146 -10.13 -2.54 -16.01
C ASN A 146 -10.44 -2.37 -14.52
N ARG A 147 -9.83 -3.23 -13.70
CA ARG A 147 -10.05 -3.23 -12.25
C ARG A 147 -8.71 -3.08 -11.56
N THR A 148 -8.62 -2.07 -10.71
CA THR A 148 -7.41 -1.72 -10.00
C THR A 148 -7.65 -1.88 -8.51
N TRP A 149 -6.68 -2.48 -7.82
CA TRP A 149 -6.67 -2.55 -6.36
C TRP A 149 -5.37 -1.98 -5.82
N THR A 150 -5.54 -1.07 -4.88
CA THR A 150 -4.47 -0.45 -4.12
C THR A 150 -4.38 -1.07 -2.73
N PHE A 151 -3.16 -1.30 -2.27
CA PHE A 151 -2.82 -1.89 -0.98
C PHE A 151 -1.72 -1.09 -0.28
N PRO A 152 -1.65 -1.11 1.06
CA PRO A 152 -0.58 -0.44 1.80
C PRO A 152 0.78 -1.08 1.51
N LYS A 153 1.85 -0.29 1.70
CA LYS A 153 3.23 -0.75 1.52
C LYS A 153 3.51 -2.01 2.35
N GLY A 154 4.20 -2.97 1.72
CA GLY A 154 4.56 -4.25 2.33
C GLY A 154 3.52 -5.35 2.10
N GLU A 155 2.27 -4.99 1.77
CA GLU A 155 1.26 -5.96 1.38
C GLU A 155 1.51 -6.43 -0.05
N THR A 156 2.15 -7.60 -0.15
CA THR A 156 2.48 -8.25 -1.43
C THR A 156 1.79 -9.60 -1.58
N GLY A 157 1.10 -10.08 -0.54
CA GLY A 157 0.42 -11.37 -0.54
C GLY A 157 -0.69 -11.38 -1.58
N VAL A 158 -1.67 -10.48 -1.41
CA VAL A 158 -2.83 -10.38 -2.31
C VAL A 158 -2.44 -10.04 -3.76
N PRO A 159 -1.62 -9.00 -4.04
CA PRO A 159 -1.19 -8.71 -5.41
C PRO A 159 -0.49 -9.89 -6.09
N ARG A 160 0.40 -10.58 -5.39
CA ARG A 160 1.06 -11.77 -5.92
C ARG A 160 0.07 -12.90 -6.19
N ALA A 161 -0.86 -13.16 -5.26
CA ALA A 161 -1.87 -14.21 -5.41
C ALA A 161 -2.76 -13.97 -6.64
N ILE A 162 -3.18 -12.72 -6.89
CA ILE A 162 -3.94 -12.35 -8.09
C ILE A 162 -3.13 -12.65 -9.36
N SER A 163 -1.87 -12.19 -9.41
CA SER A 163 -1.00 -12.40 -10.58
C SER A 163 -0.76 -13.89 -10.84
N GLU A 164 -0.47 -14.68 -9.79
CA GLU A 164 -0.27 -16.12 -9.88
C GLU A 164 -1.53 -16.85 -10.34
N GLN A 165 -2.71 -16.46 -9.84
CA GLN A 165 -3.97 -17.07 -10.27
C GLN A 165 -4.31 -16.76 -11.72
N VAL A 166 -4.15 -15.50 -12.15
CA VAL A 166 -4.38 -15.14 -13.55
C VAL A 166 -3.40 -15.89 -14.46
N ALA A 167 -2.13 -15.97 -14.08
CA ALA A 167 -1.13 -16.74 -14.82
C ALA A 167 -1.44 -18.24 -14.85
N LYS A 168 -2.06 -18.81 -13.80
CA LYS A 168 -2.45 -20.22 -13.75
C LYS A 168 -3.67 -20.50 -14.62
N LEU A 169 -4.66 -19.60 -14.62
CA LEU A 169 -5.93 -19.75 -15.34
C LEU A 169 -5.79 -19.46 -16.84
N ASN A 170 -4.88 -18.56 -17.23
CA ASN A 170 -4.61 -18.21 -18.63
C ASN A 170 -3.47 -19.02 -19.27
N ARG A 171 -3.06 -20.15 -18.67
CA ARG A 171 -2.14 -21.09 -19.34
C ARG A 171 -2.88 -21.81 -20.48
N PRO A 172 -2.30 -21.86 -21.69
CA PRO A 172 -2.87 -22.59 -22.83
C PRO A 172 -2.91 -24.10 -22.58
#